data_AF-A0A7C5GE70-F1
#
_entry.id   AF-A0A7C5GE70-F1
#
_cell.length_a   1.000
_cell.length_b   1.000
_cell.length_c   1.000
_cell.angle_alpha   90.00
_cell.angle_beta   90.00
_cell.angle_gamma   90.00
#
_symmetry.space_group_name_H-M   'P 1'
#
loop_
_entity.id
_entity.type
_entity.pdbx_description
1 polymer ?
#
loop_
_entity_poly.entity_id
_entity_poly.type
_entity_poly.pdbx_seq_one_letter_code
_entity_poly.pdbx_strand_id
1 'polypeptide(L)' 'MKEVYIVSAVRTPQGSFGGVLKGFSATQLGALAIKGALEKAGVDANEVN' A
#
# COMPACT_ATOMS: atom_id res chain seq x y z
N MET A 1 -7.09 3.15 27.83
CA MET A 1 -7.36 3.15 26.37
C MET A 1 -6.11 3.67 25.69
N LYS A 2 -5.65 3.04 24.59
CA LYS A 2 -4.50 3.54 23.84
C LYS A 2 -5.00 4.46 22.71
N GLU A 3 -4.32 5.57 22.49
CA GLU A 3 -4.60 6.46 21.36
C GLU A 3 -4.10 5.80 20.07
N VAL A 4 -4.82 6.04 18.96
CA VAL A 4 -4.56 5.43 17.65
C VAL A 4 -4.35 6.53 16.63
N TYR A 5 -3.33 6.37 15.79
CA TYR A 5 -2.87 7.36 14.84
C TYR A 5 -2.71 6.75 13.44
N ILE A 6 -2.91 7.56 12.40
CA ILE A 6 -2.60 7.19 11.01
C ILE A 6 -1.21 7.73 10.68
N VAL A 7 -0.25 6.83 10.47
CA VAL A 7 1.15 7.20 10.21
C VAL A 7 1.47 7.36 8.71
N SER A 8 0.70 6.71 7.83
CA SER A 8 0.80 6.92 6.39
C SER A 8 -0.51 6.59 5.67
N ALA A 9 -0.67 7.19 4.49
CA ALA A 9 -1.76 6.93 3.56
C ALA A 9 -1.23 7.05 2.14
N VAL A 10 -1.36 5.96 1.38
CA VAL A 10 -0.91 5.83 -0.01
C VAL A 10 -1.88 4.94 -0.78
N ARG A 11 -1.84 5.02 -2.11
CA ARG A 11 -2.64 4.18 -3.01
C ARG A 11 -1.93 4.00 -4.35
N THR A 12 -2.31 2.97 -5.08
CA THR A 12 -1.99 2.88 -6.50
C THR A 12 -2.80 3.90 -7.32
N PRO A 13 -2.38 4.22 -8.55
CA PRO A 13 -3.23 4.90 -9.51
C PRO A 13 -4.48 4.06 -9.83
N GLN A 14 -5.57 4.74 -10.21
CA GLN A 14 -6.76 4.06 -10.71
C GLN A 14 -6.54 3.66 -12.17
N GLY A 15 -6.59 2.37 -12.48
CA GLY A 15 -6.54 1.87 -13.85
C GLY A 15 -7.93 1.81 -14.49
N SER A 16 -8.00 2.04 -15.80
CA SER A 16 -9.18 1.70 -16.61
C SER A 16 -9.19 0.22 -16.97
N PHE A 17 -10.37 -0.32 -17.25
CA PHE A 17 -10.52 -1.70 -17.71
C PHE A 17 -9.71 -1.94 -18.99
N GLY A 18 -8.88 -3.00 -19.00
CA GLY A 18 -7.98 -3.29 -20.12
C GLY A 18 -6.81 -2.31 -20.31
N GLY A 19 -6.61 -1.37 -19.38
CA GLY A 19 -5.59 -0.32 -19.46
C GLY A 19 -4.21 -0.74 -18.93
N VAL A 20 -3.45 0.26 -18.47
CA VAL A 20 -2.03 0.13 -18.10
C VAL A 20 -1.76 -0.82 -16.93
N LEU A 21 -2.74 -1.03 -16.04
CA LEU A 21 -2.60 -1.91 -14.88
C LEU A 21 -3.06 -3.36 -15.15
N LYS A 22 -3.51 -3.69 -16.37
CA LYS A 22 -4.09 -5.02 -16.69
C LYS A 22 -3.16 -6.20 -16.43
N GLY A 23 -1.84 -5.98 -16.45
CA GLY A 23 -0.83 -7.00 -16.25
C GLY A 23 -0.55 -7.34 -14.78
N PHE A 24 -1.13 -6.59 -13.84
CA PHE A 24 -0.94 -6.81 -12.42
C PHE A 24 -2.15 -7.50 -11.80
N SER A 25 -1.91 -8.48 -10.94
CA SER A 25 -2.95 -9.02 -10.07
C SER A 25 -3.32 -7.99 -8.99
N ALA A 26 -4.51 -8.12 -8.41
CA ALA A 26 -4.93 -7.30 -7.28
C ALA A 26 -3.97 -7.42 -6.09
N THR A 27 -3.42 -8.62 -5.83
CA THR A 27 -2.45 -8.85 -4.76
C THR A 27 -1.11 -8.17 -5.02
N GLN A 28 -0.63 -8.12 -6.27
CA GLN A 28 0.57 -7.38 -6.64
C GLN A 28 0.38 -5.88 -6.43
N LEU A 29 -0.77 -5.33 -6.84
CA LEU A 29 -1.10 -3.92 -6.59
C LEU A 29 -1.18 -3.61 -5.08
N GLY A 30 -1.76 -4.51 -4.29
CA GLY A 30 -1.79 -4.42 -2.84
C GLY A 30 -0.39 -4.44 -2.23
N ALA A 31 0.49 -5.35 -2.67
CA ALA A 31 1.87 -5.43 -2.20
C ALA A 31 2.65 -4.13 -2.50
N LEU A 32 2.47 -3.55 -3.69
CA LEU A 32 3.06 -2.26 -4.04
C LEU A 32 2.56 -1.13 -3.14
N ALA A 33 1.26 -1.10 -2.83
CA ALA A 33 0.68 -0.12 -1.93
C ALA A 33 1.21 -0.27 -0.49
N ILE A 34 1.29 -1.50 0.03
CA ILE A 34 1.82 -1.78 1.37
C ILE A 34 3.29 -1.36 1.47
N LYS A 35 4.10 -1.73 0.46
CA LYS A 35 5.52 -1.35 0.43
C LYS A 35 5.68 0.18 0.48
N GLY A 36 4.95 0.91 -0.35
CA GLY A 36 4.98 2.37 -0.33
C GLY A 36 4.44 2.97 0.99
N ALA A 37 3.51 2.30 1.66
CA ALA A 37 2.96 2.75 2.94
C ALA A 37 4.00 2.64 4.06
N LEU A 38 4.75 1.53 4.10
CA LEU A 38 5.83 1.28 5.05
C LEU A 38 7.00 2.24 4.81
N GLU A 39 7.42 2.41 3.55
CA GLU A 39 8.47 3.37 3.17
C GLU A 39 8.10 4.81 3.58
N LYS A 40 6.86 5.24 3.34
CA LYS A 40 6.39 6.58 3.73
C LYS A 40 6.23 6.73 5.25
N ALA A 41 5.86 5.67 5.94
CA ALA A 41 5.76 5.66 7.40
C ALA A 41 7.13 5.57 8.09
N GLY A 42 8.19 5.14 7.38
CA GLY A 42 9.51 4.87 7.95
C GLY A 42 9.51 3.66 8.90
N VAL A 43 8.63 2.68 8.65
CA VAL A 43 8.42 1.50 9.50
C VAL A 43 8.99 0.26 8.82
N ASP A 44 9.68 -0.60 9.57
CA ASP A 44 10.19 -1.86 9.02
C ASP A 44 9.06 -2.89 8.91
N ALA A 45 9.12 -3.74 7.88
CA ALA A 45 8.08 -4.75 7.65
C ALA A 45 7.92 -5.75 8.82
N ASN A 46 8.97 -5.98 9.61
CA ASN A 46 8.94 -6.87 10.77
C ASN A 46 8.20 -6.27 11.98
N GLU A 47 7.83 -4.99 11.94
CA GLU A 47 7.12 -4.31 13.04
C GLU A 47 5.59 -4.35 12.87
N VAL A 48 5.09 -4.94 11.78
CA VAL A 48 3.65 -5.07 11.48
C VAL A 48 3.10 -6.36 12.10
N ASN A 49 2.10 -6.24 12.98
CA ASN A 49 1.51 -7.35 13.75
C ASN A 49 0.28 -7.99 13.09
#